data_AF-A0A1B8CHE9-F1
#
_entry.id   AF-A0A1B8CHE9-F1
#
_cell.length_a   1.000
_cell.length_b   1.000
_cell.length_c   1.000
_cell.angle_alpha   90.00
_cell.angle_beta   90.00
_cell.angle_gamma   90.00
#
_symmetry.space_group_name_H-M   'P 1'
#
loop_
_entity.id
_entity.type
_entity.pdbx_description
1 polymer ?
#
loop_
_entity_poly.entity_id
_entity_poly.type
_entity_poly.pdbx_seq_one_letter_code
_entity_poly.pdbx_strand_id
1 'polypeptide(L)'
;MPPRKSASTSTSTTKPTTSDTKACSIILTYLTTQNRPYSATEISSNLHNAVTKARTDKLLKEMFERGEIAGKASGKQWVFWGVQDPNATSTPEELAATDAQIASLRDIIPSLKSELKSFSSTLSTLRSAPTTDALREAVQAMETDKRDKEERLRVLRAGSIKPVNVEEREKVEGEWRRWKGIRDRRKRAYGELEAMLLDSGVIGKEALWDMLGIDGDP
;
A
#
# COMPACT_ATOMS: atom_id res chain seq x y z
N MET A 1 -1.06 2.70 -3.48
CA MET A 1 -0.85 2.67 -2.02
C MET A 1 0.64 2.58 -1.75
N PRO A 2 1.23 3.48 -0.95
CA PRO A 2 2.64 3.38 -0.57
C PRO A 2 2.88 2.18 0.38
N PRO A 3 4.07 1.56 0.38
CA PRO A 3 4.35 0.36 1.16
C PRO A 3 4.34 0.66 2.66
N ARG A 4 3.63 -0.20 3.39
CA ARG A 4 3.44 -0.20 4.84
C ARG A 4 4.81 -0.26 5.53
N LYS A 5 5.19 0.81 6.26
CA LYS A 5 6.30 0.77 7.23
C LYS A 5 6.10 -0.44 8.15
N SER A 6 7.11 -1.29 8.27
CA SER A 6 7.16 -2.35 9.26
C SER A 6 6.99 -1.74 10.65
N ALA A 7 5.93 -2.14 11.35
CA ALA A 7 5.69 -1.74 12.72
C ALA A 7 6.89 -2.14 13.59
N SER A 8 7.44 -1.14 14.26
CA SER A 8 8.41 -1.26 15.35
C SER A 8 7.92 -2.28 16.38
N THR A 9 8.80 -3.21 16.75
CA THR A 9 8.64 -4.12 17.89
C THR A 9 8.06 -3.37 19.09
N SER A 10 6.82 -3.70 19.44
CA SER A 10 6.10 -3.18 20.59
C SER A 10 6.83 -3.56 21.87
N THR A 11 7.24 -2.55 22.64
CA THR A 11 7.75 -2.66 24.01
C THR A 11 6.65 -3.23 24.91
N SER A 12 6.60 -4.55 25.09
CA SER A 12 5.72 -5.16 26.09
C SER A 12 6.34 -4.99 27.48
N THR A 13 5.78 -4.10 28.29
CA THR A 13 6.07 -4.00 29.73
C THR A 13 5.60 -5.27 30.43
N THR A 14 6.50 -6.24 30.60
CA THR A 14 6.26 -7.45 31.39
C THR A 14 6.05 -7.08 32.85
N LYS A 15 4.88 -7.42 33.42
CA LYS A 15 4.62 -7.27 34.86
C LYS A 15 5.71 -8.01 35.64
N PRO A 16 6.28 -7.41 36.71
CA PRO A 16 7.32 -8.05 37.50
C PRO A 16 6.77 -9.33 38.14
N THR A 17 7.49 -10.44 37.94
CA THR A 17 7.11 -11.75 38.45
C THR A 17 7.10 -11.72 39.98
N THR A 18 6.00 -12.07 40.64
CA THR A 18 5.89 -11.96 42.12
C THR A 18 6.51 -13.14 42.87
N SER A 19 6.69 -14.31 42.24
CA SER A 19 7.20 -15.53 42.88
C SER A 19 8.71 -15.72 42.66
N ASP A 20 9.46 -15.99 43.74
CA ASP A 20 10.92 -16.17 43.70
C ASP A 20 11.35 -17.42 42.92
N THR A 21 10.61 -18.52 43.03
CA THR A 21 10.88 -19.75 42.26
C THR A 21 10.73 -19.54 40.75
N LYS A 22 9.70 -18.78 40.36
CA LYS A 22 9.50 -18.38 38.95
C LYS A 22 10.61 -17.43 38.49
N ALA A 23 11.06 -16.51 39.34
CA ALA A 23 12.15 -15.62 39.01
C ALA A 23 13.49 -16.37 38.83
N CYS A 24 13.82 -17.32 39.72
CA CYS A 24 15.02 -18.16 39.61
C CYS A 24 15.02 -19.00 38.34
N SER A 25 13.88 -19.63 38.00
CA SER A 25 13.78 -20.44 36.77
C SER A 25 13.93 -19.60 35.50
N ILE A 26 13.36 -18.40 35.45
CA ILE A 26 13.55 -17.47 34.32
C ILE A 26 15.03 -17.08 34.19
N ILE A 27 15.68 -16.71 35.31
CA ILE A 27 17.09 -16.31 35.33
C ILE A 27 17.99 -17.48 34.90
N LEU A 28 17.77 -18.68 35.44
CA LEU A 28 18.53 -19.88 35.09
C LEU A 28 18.38 -20.20 33.60
N THR A 29 17.15 -20.24 33.10
CA THR A 29 16.86 -20.51 31.68
C THR A 29 17.56 -19.49 30.78
N TYR A 30 17.53 -18.21 31.16
CA TYR A 30 18.21 -17.16 30.42
C TYR A 30 19.73 -17.36 30.38
N LEU A 31 20.36 -17.61 31.54
CA LEU A 31 21.80 -17.83 31.65
C LEU A 31 22.27 -19.07 30.86
N THR A 32 21.52 -20.18 30.93
CA THR A 32 21.83 -21.40 30.18
C THR A 32 21.65 -21.21 28.68
N THR A 33 20.59 -20.52 28.25
CA THR A 33 20.32 -20.31 26.81
C THR A 33 21.34 -19.37 26.17
N GLN A 34 21.70 -18.29 26.86
CA GLN A 34 22.67 -17.32 26.33
C GLN A 34 24.12 -17.80 26.46
N ASN A 35 24.40 -18.67 27.45
CA ASN A 35 25.72 -19.22 27.76
C ASN A 35 26.85 -18.16 27.76
N ARG A 36 26.54 -16.97 28.30
CA ARG A 36 27.44 -15.83 28.40
C ARG A 36 27.47 -15.31 29.85
N PRO A 37 28.62 -14.81 30.35
CA PRO A 37 28.68 -14.19 31.67
C PRO A 37 27.97 -12.83 31.68
N TYR A 38 27.13 -12.60 32.69
CA TYR A 38 26.39 -11.35 32.86
C TYR A 38 26.41 -10.86 34.30
N SER A 39 26.26 -9.54 34.48
CA SER A 39 25.99 -8.93 35.79
C SER A 39 24.50 -8.95 36.14
N ALA A 40 24.18 -8.79 37.44
CA ALA A 40 22.79 -8.67 37.89
C ALA A 40 22.02 -7.52 37.21
N THR A 41 22.72 -6.43 36.87
CA THR A 41 22.11 -5.29 36.18
C THR A 41 21.74 -5.67 34.74
N GLU A 42 22.66 -6.29 34.01
CA GLU A 42 22.43 -6.74 32.63
C GLU A 42 21.32 -7.78 32.54
N ILE A 43 21.28 -8.75 33.46
CA ILE A 43 20.24 -9.78 33.50
C ILE A 43 18.87 -9.12 33.71
N SER A 44 18.74 -8.22 34.68
CA SER A 44 17.46 -7.53 34.93
C SER A 44 17.00 -6.69 33.73
N SER A 45 17.95 -6.04 33.04
CA SER A 45 17.68 -5.25 31.84
C SER A 45 17.28 -6.12 30.64
N ASN A 46 18.00 -7.20 30.38
CA ASN A 46 17.75 -8.11 29.25
C ASN A 46 16.45 -8.90 29.43
N LEU A 47 16.03 -9.13 30.67
CA LEU A 47 14.72 -9.66 31.02
C LEU A 47 13.64 -8.58 31.09
N HIS A 48 13.88 -7.37 30.58
CA HIS A 48 12.93 -6.25 30.56
C HIS A 48 12.30 -5.94 31.93
N ASN A 49 13.08 -6.04 33.00
CA ASN A 49 12.64 -5.88 34.39
C ASN A 49 11.53 -6.86 34.83
N ALA A 50 11.36 -8.00 34.14
CA ALA A 50 10.51 -9.09 34.62
C ALA A 50 10.92 -9.58 36.02
N VAL A 51 12.21 -9.43 36.36
CA VAL A 51 12.74 -9.46 37.72
C VAL A 51 13.49 -8.14 37.96
N THR A 52 13.17 -7.44 39.04
CA THR A 52 13.80 -6.14 39.33
C THR A 52 15.29 -6.32 39.65
N LYS A 53 16.10 -5.28 39.43
CA LYS A 53 17.56 -5.32 39.67
C LYS A 53 17.92 -5.80 41.08
N ALA A 54 17.31 -5.21 42.12
CA ALA A 54 17.61 -5.57 43.50
C ALA A 54 17.28 -7.03 43.81
N ARG A 55 16.18 -7.53 43.24
CA ARG A 55 15.75 -8.92 43.42
C ARG A 55 16.59 -9.88 42.61
N THR A 56 17.01 -9.49 41.41
CA THR A 56 17.94 -10.25 40.57
C THR A 56 19.30 -10.41 41.27
N ASP A 57 19.83 -9.35 41.88
CA ASP A 57 21.08 -9.41 42.65
C ASP A 57 21.00 -10.36 43.85
N LYS A 58 19.88 -10.33 44.58
CA LYS A 58 19.61 -11.25 45.70
C LYS A 58 19.51 -12.70 45.22
N LEU A 59 18.65 -12.97 44.24
CA LEU A 59 18.41 -14.34 43.76
C LEU A 59 19.65 -14.95 43.11
N LEU A 60 20.46 -14.18 42.37
CA LEU A 60 21.70 -14.69 41.78
C LEU A 60 22.71 -15.13 42.84
N LYS A 61 22.84 -14.39 43.94
CA LYS A 61 23.70 -14.80 45.06
C LYS A 61 23.20 -16.07 45.71
N GLU A 62 21.90 -16.18 45.97
CA GLU A 62 21.29 -17.39 46.52
C GLU A 62 21.43 -18.60 45.58
N MET A 63 21.24 -18.41 44.26
CA MET A 63 21.42 -19.45 43.25
C MET A 63 22.89 -19.90 43.15
N PHE A 64 23.84 -18.96 43.28
CA PHE A 64 25.26 -19.26 43.34
C PHE A 64 25.62 -20.06 44.60
N GLU A 65 25.09 -19.68 45.76
CA GLU A 65 25.27 -20.41 47.03
C GLU A 65 24.68 -21.84 46.96
N ARG A 66 23.56 -22.02 46.25
CA ARG A 66 22.97 -23.34 45.98
C ARG A 66 23.71 -24.15 44.89
N GLY A 67 24.70 -23.57 44.22
CA GLY A 67 25.45 -24.23 43.14
C GLY A 67 24.66 -24.41 41.85
N GLU A 68 23.52 -23.72 41.68
CA GLU A 68 22.70 -23.77 40.47
C GLU A 68 23.31 -22.98 39.30
N ILE A 69 24.12 -21.98 39.63
CA ILE A 69 24.84 -21.12 38.69
C ILE A 69 26.27 -20.91 39.16
N ALA A 70 27.17 -20.64 38.23
CA ALA A 70 28.53 -20.24 38.53
C ALA A 70 28.64 -18.71 38.59
N GLY A 71 29.57 -18.20 39.38
CA GLY A 71 29.76 -16.77 39.53
C GLY A 71 31.14 -16.42 40.07
N LYS A 72 31.59 -15.20 39.79
CA LYS A 72 32.85 -14.66 40.29
C LYS A 72 32.72 -13.17 40.58
N ALA A 73 33.29 -12.75 41.69
CA ALA A 73 33.48 -11.34 41.99
C ALA A 73 34.58 -10.76 41.11
N SER A 74 34.25 -9.71 40.35
CA SER A 74 35.17 -8.89 39.58
C SER A 74 35.22 -7.50 40.22
N GLY A 75 36.14 -7.32 41.17
CA GLY A 75 36.23 -6.12 41.98
C GLY A 75 34.95 -5.88 42.80
N LYS A 76 34.25 -4.77 42.55
CA LYS A 76 33.01 -4.40 43.26
C LYS A 76 31.76 -5.05 42.67
N GLN A 77 31.85 -5.69 41.50
CA GLN A 77 30.71 -6.24 40.77
C GLN A 77 30.78 -7.77 40.72
N TRP A 78 29.62 -8.42 40.68
CA TRP A 78 29.51 -9.86 40.45
C TRP A 78 29.13 -10.15 39.02
N VAL A 79 29.74 -11.21 38.46
CA VAL A 79 29.41 -11.77 37.16
C VAL A 79 28.97 -13.20 37.37
N PHE A 80 27.84 -13.59 36.77
CA PHE A 80 27.22 -14.90 36.88
C PHE A 80 27.05 -15.53 35.49
N TRP A 81 27.15 -16.85 35.40
CA TRP A 81 26.92 -17.64 34.19
C TRP A 81 26.32 -19.01 34.55
N GLY A 82 25.73 -19.69 33.56
CA GLY A 82 25.23 -21.05 33.75
C GLY A 82 26.39 -22.01 34.05
N VAL A 83 26.15 -23.03 34.88
CA VAL A 83 27.16 -24.07 35.16
C VAL A 83 27.50 -24.81 33.87
N GLN A 84 28.79 -24.95 33.57
CA GLN A 84 29.30 -25.72 32.45
C GLN A 84 29.95 -26.99 32.99
N ASP A 85 29.64 -28.13 32.38
CA ASP A 85 30.28 -29.41 32.71
C ASP A 85 31.67 -29.47 32.03
N PRO A 86 32.77 -29.51 32.81
CA PRO A 86 34.12 -29.61 32.24
C PRO A 86 34.38 -30.95 31.54
N ASN A 87 33.60 -31.98 31.83
CA ASN A 87 33.72 -33.30 31.20
C ASN A 87 32.87 -33.42 29.93
N ALA A 88 31.98 -32.45 29.65
CA ALA A 88 31.20 -32.39 28.42
C ALA A 88 32.03 -31.82 27.26
N THR A 89 33.23 -32.35 27.05
CA THR A 89 34.10 -31.99 25.94
C THR A 89 33.88 -32.98 24.80
N SER A 90 33.52 -32.48 23.62
CA SER A 90 33.40 -33.30 22.41
C SER A 90 34.76 -33.80 21.94
N THR A 91 34.80 -35.00 21.38
CA THR A 91 36.02 -35.53 20.76
C THR A 91 36.35 -34.75 19.47
N PRO A 92 37.63 -34.71 19.03
CA PRO A 92 37.99 -34.08 17.76
C PRO A 92 37.22 -34.62 16.55
N GLU A 93 36.88 -35.91 16.57
CA GLU A 93 36.10 -36.56 15.52
C GLU A 93 34.65 -36.08 15.50
N GLU A 94 34.01 -35.96 16.67
CA GLU A 94 32.65 -35.41 16.80
C GLU A 94 32.58 -33.95 16.37
N LEU A 95 33.60 -33.15 16.71
CA LEU A 95 33.70 -31.76 16.27
C LEU A 95 33.82 -31.67 14.74
N ALA A 96 34.70 -32.46 14.13
CA ALA A 96 34.87 -32.50 12.68
C ALA A 96 33.59 -32.96 11.96
N ALA A 97 32.88 -33.96 12.50
CA ALA A 97 31.60 -34.40 11.97
C ALA A 97 30.52 -33.30 12.06
N THR A 98 30.47 -32.58 13.18
CA THR A 98 29.54 -31.47 13.38
C THR A 98 29.85 -30.31 12.43
N ASP A 99 31.13 -29.96 12.24
CA ASP A 99 31.54 -28.92 11.29
C ASP A 99 31.19 -29.29 9.85
N ALA A 100 31.36 -30.56 9.46
CA ALA A 100 30.94 -31.05 8.15
C ALA A 100 29.42 -30.94 7.95
N GLN A 101 28.62 -31.26 8.97
CA GLN A 101 27.17 -31.08 8.93
C GLN A 101 26.79 -29.60 8.82
N ILE A 102 27.45 -28.72 9.59
CA ILE A 102 27.22 -27.28 9.53
C ILE A 102 27.54 -26.74 8.13
N ALA A 103 28.65 -27.17 7.53
CA ALA A 103 29.02 -26.78 6.16
C ALA A 103 27.96 -27.24 5.15
N SER A 104 27.57 -28.51 5.20
CA SER A 104 26.52 -29.06 4.32
C SER A 104 25.20 -28.30 4.45
N LEU A 105 24.75 -28.01 5.68
CA LEU A 105 23.52 -27.24 5.90
C LEU A 105 23.65 -25.80 5.39
N ARG A 106 24.81 -25.16 5.56
CA ARG A 106 25.08 -23.81 5.02
C ARG A 106 25.01 -23.78 3.50
N ASP A 107 25.43 -24.85 2.83
CA ASP A 107 25.36 -24.96 1.36
C ASP A 107 23.93 -25.20 0.85
N ILE A 108 23.10 -25.94 1.62
CA ILE A 108 21.71 -26.25 1.24
C ILE A 108 20.75 -25.08 1.52
N ILE A 109 21.00 -24.24 2.54
CA ILE A 109 20.10 -23.13 2.89
C ILE A 109 19.85 -22.16 1.71
N PRO A 110 20.87 -21.71 0.95
CA PRO A 110 20.67 -20.83 -0.21
C PRO A 110 19.79 -21.44 -1.30
N SER A 111 19.95 -22.74 -1.61
CA SER A 111 19.16 -23.39 -2.66
C SER A 111 17.69 -23.48 -2.25
N LEU A 112 17.40 -23.94 -1.03
CA LEU A 112 16.03 -24.00 -0.50
C LEU A 112 15.37 -22.62 -0.43
N LYS A 113 16.12 -21.57 -0.06
CA LYS A 113 15.60 -20.19 -0.08
C LYS A 113 15.27 -19.72 -1.49
N SER A 114 16.08 -20.07 -2.48
CA SER A 114 15.84 -19.76 -3.88
C SER A 114 14.58 -20.46 -4.40
N GLU A 115 14.44 -21.75 -4.12
CA GLU A 115 13.26 -22.54 -4.47
C GLU A 115 11.98 -21.97 -3.83
N LEU A 116 12.04 -21.67 -2.53
CA LEU A 116 10.91 -21.06 -1.83
C LEU A 116 10.50 -19.72 -2.46
N LYS A 117 11.46 -18.89 -2.87
CA LYS A 117 11.19 -17.63 -3.57
C LYS A 117 10.52 -17.89 -4.91
N SER A 118 10.99 -18.86 -5.68
CA SER A 118 10.41 -19.26 -6.97
C SER A 118 8.97 -19.76 -6.82
N PHE A 119 8.73 -20.69 -5.90
CA PHE A 119 7.39 -21.23 -5.64
C PHE A 119 6.43 -20.16 -5.10
N SER A 120 6.90 -19.29 -4.20
CA SER A 120 6.11 -18.17 -3.69
C SER A 120 5.70 -17.20 -4.80
N SER A 121 6.63 -16.87 -5.71
CA SER A 121 6.34 -16.03 -6.88
C SER A 121 5.29 -16.68 -7.79
N THR A 122 5.48 -17.97 -8.10
CA THR A 122 4.57 -18.74 -8.96
C THR A 122 3.17 -18.80 -8.34
N LEU A 123 3.08 -19.09 -7.04
CA LEU A 123 1.82 -19.13 -6.30
C LEU A 123 1.14 -17.76 -6.27
N SER A 124 1.89 -16.67 -6.09
CA SER A 124 1.35 -15.31 -6.15
C SER A 124 0.73 -15.01 -7.52
N THR A 125 1.44 -15.35 -8.60
CA THR A 125 0.93 -15.20 -9.96
C THR A 125 -0.32 -16.03 -10.19
N LEU A 126 -0.34 -17.30 -9.79
CA LEU A 126 -1.52 -18.16 -9.93
C LEU A 126 -2.73 -17.64 -9.15
N ARG A 127 -2.52 -17.12 -7.94
CA ARG A 127 -3.59 -16.55 -7.11
C ARG A 127 -4.09 -15.20 -7.60
N SER A 128 -3.29 -14.47 -8.38
CA SER A 128 -3.72 -13.21 -8.99
C SER A 128 -4.67 -13.42 -10.17
N ALA A 129 -4.65 -14.60 -10.79
CA ALA A 129 -5.58 -14.96 -11.84
C ALA A 129 -6.95 -15.33 -11.23
N PRO A 130 -8.07 -14.88 -11.83
CA PRO A 130 -9.39 -15.33 -11.43
C PRO A 130 -9.53 -16.85 -11.64
N THR A 131 -10.34 -17.48 -10.81
CA THR A 131 -10.68 -18.90 -10.98
C THR A 131 -11.46 -19.09 -12.28
N THR A 132 -11.45 -20.31 -12.83
CA THR A 132 -12.20 -20.64 -14.04
C THR A 132 -13.70 -20.37 -13.88
N ASP A 133 -14.26 -20.60 -12.69
CA ASP A 133 -15.67 -20.33 -12.42
C ASP A 133 -15.96 -18.83 -12.37
N ALA A 134 -15.13 -18.03 -11.69
CA ALA A 134 -15.25 -16.57 -11.69
C ALA A 134 -15.08 -15.97 -13.10
N LEU A 135 -14.19 -16.53 -13.92
CA LEU A 135 -14.06 -16.19 -15.34
C LEU A 135 -15.34 -16.49 -16.12
N ARG A 136 -15.96 -17.65 -15.89
CA ARG A 136 -17.21 -18.04 -16.56
C ARG A 136 -18.34 -17.08 -16.20
N GLU A 137 -18.48 -16.72 -14.93
CA GLU A 137 -19.46 -15.73 -14.47
C GLU A 137 -19.20 -14.35 -15.08
N ALA A 138 -17.94 -13.90 -15.12
CA ALA A 138 -17.57 -12.62 -15.72
C ALA A 138 -17.86 -12.57 -17.23
N VAL A 139 -17.60 -13.67 -17.95
CA VAL A 139 -17.94 -13.78 -19.38
C VAL A 139 -19.44 -13.70 -19.58
N GLN A 140 -20.22 -14.46 -18.81
CA GLN A 140 -21.69 -14.41 -18.90
C GLN A 140 -22.23 -13.00 -18.63
N ALA A 141 -21.72 -12.32 -17.60
CA ALA A 141 -22.11 -10.94 -17.27
C ALA A 141 -21.74 -9.94 -18.39
N MET A 142 -20.56 -10.08 -18.99
CA MET A 142 -20.15 -9.26 -20.13
C MET A 142 -20.98 -9.53 -21.38
N GLU A 143 -21.36 -10.78 -21.63
CA GLU A 143 -22.24 -11.15 -22.74
C GLU A 143 -23.65 -10.58 -22.56
N THR A 144 -24.20 -10.60 -21.34
CA THR A 144 -25.49 -9.96 -21.06
C THR A 144 -25.42 -8.46 -21.23
N ASP A 145 -24.40 -7.79 -20.69
CA ASP A 145 -24.25 -6.33 -20.83
C ASP A 145 -24.04 -5.93 -22.30
N LYS A 146 -23.27 -6.71 -23.06
CA LYS A 146 -23.14 -6.53 -24.51
C LYS A 146 -24.50 -6.60 -25.20
N ARG A 147 -25.30 -7.63 -24.90
CA ARG A 147 -26.63 -7.81 -25.50
C ARG A 147 -27.55 -6.63 -25.19
N ASP A 148 -27.56 -6.17 -23.94
CA ASP A 148 -28.39 -5.05 -23.50
C ASP A 148 -27.98 -3.73 -24.18
N LYS A 149 -26.67 -3.49 -24.31
CA LYS A 149 -26.15 -2.33 -25.04
C LYS A 149 -26.48 -2.39 -26.52
N GLU A 150 -26.33 -3.56 -27.15
CA GLU A 150 -26.69 -3.76 -28.56
C GLU A 150 -28.18 -3.52 -28.81
N GLU A 151 -29.05 -4.01 -27.92
CA GLU A 151 -30.49 -3.78 -28.01
C GLU A 151 -30.85 -2.29 -27.87
N ARG A 152 -30.28 -1.62 -26.86
CA ARG A 152 -30.47 -0.17 -26.70
C ARG A 152 -30.00 0.60 -27.93
N LEU A 153 -28.87 0.20 -28.50
CA LEU A 153 -28.31 0.82 -29.69
C LEU A 153 -29.19 0.56 -30.92
N ARG A 154 -29.77 -0.64 -31.05
CA ARG A 154 -30.75 -0.98 -32.08
C ARG A 154 -31.97 -0.05 -32.01
N VAL A 155 -32.55 0.14 -30.83
CA VAL A 155 -33.69 1.05 -30.62
C VAL A 155 -33.33 2.49 -30.99
N LEU A 156 -32.17 2.98 -30.53
CA LEU A 156 -31.72 4.34 -30.84
C LEU A 156 -31.48 4.56 -32.34
N ARG A 157 -31.02 3.54 -33.07
CA ARG A 157 -30.84 3.59 -34.53
C ARG A 157 -32.16 3.46 -35.31
N ALA A 158 -33.13 2.71 -34.80
CA ALA A 158 -34.43 2.52 -35.42
C ALA A 158 -35.38 3.72 -35.21
N GLY A 159 -35.13 4.52 -34.17
CA GLY A 159 -35.85 5.77 -33.93
C GLY A 159 -35.70 6.78 -35.08
N SER A 160 -36.68 7.65 -35.22
CA SER A 160 -36.71 8.72 -36.24
C SER A 160 -35.63 9.81 -36.04
N ILE A 161 -34.98 9.83 -34.88
CA ILE A 161 -33.90 10.78 -34.54
C ILE A 161 -32.57 10.08 -34.83
N LYS A 162 -31.89 10.50 -35.90
CA LYS A 162 -30.54 10.01 -36.21
C LYS A 162 -29.54 10.58 -35.20
N PRO A 163 -28.75 9.75 -34.50
CA PRO A 163 -27.67 10.25 -33.67
C PRO A 163 -26.63 10.95 -34.55
N VAL A 164 -26.34 12.22 -34.23
CA VAL A 164 -25.34 13.05 -34.93
C VAL A 164 -24.02 12.94 -34.20
N ASN A 165 -22.91 12.82 -34.95
CA ASN A 165 -21.58 12.80 -34.34
C ASN A 165 -21.26 14.18 -33.73
N VAL A 166 -20.46 14.19 -32.65
CA VAL A 166 -20.01 15.43 -32.00
C VAL A 166 -19.32 16.35 -33.02
N GLU A 167 -18.48 15.80 -33.90
CA GLU A 167 -17.78 16.55 -34.95
C GLU A 167 -18.74 17.22 -35.95
N GLU A 168 -19.79 16.50 -36.37
CA GLU A 168 -20.80 17.04 -37.28
C GLU A 168 -21.59 18.17 -36.62
N ARG A 169 -21.96 17.98 -35.35
CA ARG A 169 -22.63 19.01 -34.56
C ARG A 169 -21.76 20.26 -34.42
N GLU A 170 -20.49 20.11 -34.07
CA GLU A 170 -19.56 21.23 -33.92
C GLU A 170 -19.36 22.00 -35.23
N LYS A 171 -19.29 21.28 -36.36
CA LYS A 171 -19.20 21.91 -37.69
C LYS A 171 -20.44 22.76 -37.98
N VAL A 172 -21.63 22.21 -37.78
CA VAL A 172 -22.90 22.93 -37.99
C VAL A 172 -23.01 24.13 -37.04
N GLU A 173 -22.64 23.98 -35.76
CA GLU A 173 -22.62 25.09 -34.80
C GLU A 173 -21.58 26.17 -35.18
N GLY A 174 -20.45 25.77 -35.76
CA GLY A 174 -19.45 26.69 -36.29
C GLY A 174 -19.96 27.49 -37.49
N GLU A 175 -20.59 26.81 -38.45
CA GLU A 175 -21.22 27.44 -39.62
C GLU A 175 -22.36 28.39 -39.20
N TRP A 176 -23.20 27.96 -38.27
CA TRP A 176 -24.26 28.80 -37.72
C TRP A 176 -23.70 30.06 -37.03
N ARG A 177 -22.66 29.92 -36.19
CA ARG A 177 -21.99 31.06 -35.56
C ARG A 177 -21.41 32.03 -36.59
N ARG A 178 -20.78 31.51 -37.65
CA ARG A 178 -20.24 32.31 -38.75
C ARG A 178 -21.34 33.10 -39.46
N TRP A 179 -22.41 32.44 -39.89
CA TRP A 179 -23.50 33.08 -40.63
C TRP A 179 -24.28 34.08 -39.77
N LYS A 180 -24.53 33.74 -38.50
CA LYS A 180 -25.10 34.67 -37.52
C LYS A 180 -24.24 35.93 -37.37
N GLY A 181 -22.92 35.77 -37.21
CA GLY A 181 -22.00 36.91 -37.10
C GLY A 181 -21.92 37.75 -38.37
N ILE A 182 -22.12 37.17 -39.56
CA ILE A 182 -22.23 37.92 -40.82
C ILE A 182 -23.54 38.69 -40.88
N ARG A 183 -24.68 38.02 -40.59
CA ARG A 183 -26.01 38.65 -40.54
C ARG A 183 -26.01 39.84 -39.58
N ASP A 184 -25.51 39.66 -38.36
CA ASP A 184 -25.52 40.70 -37.33
C ASP A 184 -24.64 41.91 -37.70
N ARG A 185 -23.54 41.70 -38.43
CA ARG A 185 -22.71 42.80 -38.97
C ARG A 185 -23.40 43.52 -40.12
N ARG A 186 -24.03 42.78 -41.04
CA ARG A 186 -24.80 43.36 -42.15
C ARG A 186 -25.98 44.19 -41.63
N LYS A 187 -26.71 43.65 -40.65
CA LYS A 187 -27.81 44.35 -39.99
C LYS A 187 -27.35 45.65 -39.31
N ARG A 188 -26.20 45.63 -38.61
CA ARG A 188 -25.62 46.84 -38.02
C ARG A 188 -25.22 47.88 -39.06
N ALA A 189 -24.48 47.48 -40.09
CA ALA A 189 -24.08 48.39 -41.17
C ALA A 189 -25.29 48.98 -41.90
N TYR A 190 -26.32 48.18 -42.14
CA TYR A 190 -27.59 48.64 -42.70
C TYR A 190 -28.26 49.67 -41.77
N GLY A 191 -28.41 49.37 -40.49
CA GLY A 191 -29.03 50.28 -39.52
C GLY A 191 -28.26 51.59 -39.34
N GLU A 192 -26.93 51.57 -39.41
CA GLU A 192 -26.09 52.78 -39.39
C GLU A 192 -26.34 53.65 -40.63
N LEU A 193 -26.38 53.04 -41.82
CA LEU A 193 -26.65 53.76 -43.08
C LEU A 193 -28.08 54.30 -43.12
N GLU A 194 -29.04 53.50 -42.68
CA GLU A 194 -30.44 53.91 -42.55
C GLU A 194 -30.56 55.11 -41.60
N ALA A 195 -29.91 55.08 -40.44
CA ALA A 195 -29.92 56.20 -39.49
C ALA A 195 -29.32 57.48 -40.10
N MET A 196 -28.21 57.39 -40.84
CA MET A 196 -27.61 58.55 -41.53
C MET A 196 -28.54 59.15 -42.58
N LEU A 197 -29.24 58.31 -43.35
CA LEU A 197 -30.19 58.76 -44.37
C LEU A 197 -31.41 59.43 -43.74
N LEU A 198 -31.91 58.91 -42.62
CA LEU A 198 -33.04 59.51 -41.90
C LEU A 198 -32.67 60.81 -41.18
N ASP A 199 -31.44 60.94 -40.66
CA ASP A 199 -30.93 62.15 -40.00
C ASP A 199 -30.77 63.33 -40.98
N SER A 200 -30.62 63.05 -42.28
CA SER A 200 -30.61 64.09 -43.32
C SER A 200 -31.95 64.83 -43.45
N GLY A 201 -33.04 64.28 -42.92
CA GLY A 201 -34.38 64.89 -42.90
C GLY A 201 -35.10 64.94 -44.25
N VAL A 202 -34.54 64.33 -45.31
CA VAL A 202 -35.06 64.43 -46.69
C VAL A 202 -36.16 63.40 -46.99
N ILE A 203 -36.13 62.22 -46.35
CA ILE A 203 -37.05 61.09 -46.61
C ILE A 203 -37.43 60.41 -45.28
N GLY A 204 -38.71 60.02 -45.12
CA GLY A 204 -39.18 59.24 -43.96
C GLY A 204 -38.91 57.73 -44.10
N LYS A 205 -38.85 57.02 -42.97
CA LYS A 205 -38.47 55.59 -42.90
C LYS A 205 -39.27 54.66 -43.81
N GLU A 206 -40.60 54.76 -43.80
CA GLU A 206 -41.48 53.91 -44.62
C GLU A 206 -41.26 54.14 -46.12
N ALA A 207 -41.15 55.41 -46.54
CA ALA A 207 -40.87 55.75 -47.93
C ALA A 207 -39.48 55.29 -48.40
N LEU A 208 -38.48 55.31 -47.51
CA LEU A 208 -37.14 54.78 -47.80
C LEU A 208 -37.17 53.25 -47.98
N TRP A 209 -37.93 52.54 -47.16
CA TRP A 209 -38.04 51.08 -47.23
C TRP A 209 -38.80 50.63 -48.48
N ASP A 210 -39.89 51.30 -48.83
CA ASP A 210 -40.64 51.05 -50.07
C ASP A 210 -39.76 51.32 -51.31
N MET A 211 -38.96 52.40 -51.30
CA MET A 211 -38.05 52.72 -52.40
C MET A 211 -36.94 51.69 -52.57
N LEU A 212 -36.45 51.11 -51.47
CA LEU A 212 -35.40 50.09 -51.48
C LEU A 212 -35.96 48.65 -51.62
N GLY A 213 -37.29 48.49 -51.62
CA GLY A 213 -37.95 47.18 -51.70
C GLY A 213 -37.66 46.28 -50.50
N ILE A 214 -37.60 46.85 -49.29
CA ILE A 214 -37.28 46.13 -48.06
C ILE A 214 -38.58 45.73 -47.37
N ASP A 215 -38.93 44.45 -47.50
CA ASP A 215 -40.11 43.87 -46.87
C ASP A 215 -39.75 43.17 -45.54
N GLY A 216 -40.29 43.67 -44.42
CA GLY A 216 -40.17 43.09 -43.08
C GLY A 216 -39.17 43.78 -42.15
N ASP A 217 -39.14 43.36 -40.88
CA ASP A 217 -38.22 43.90 -39.87
C ASP A 217 -36.80 43.32 -40.09
N PRO A 218 -35.73 44.14 -40.15
CA PRO A 218 -34.36 43.67 -40.45
C PRO A 218 -33.79 42.71 -39.40
#